data_AF-A0A1F4CDZ4-F1
#
_entry.id   AF-A0A1F4CDZ4-F1
#
_cell.length_a   1.000
_cell.length_b   1.000
_cell.length_c   1.000
_cell.angle_alpha   90.00
_cell.angle_beta   90.00
_cell.angle_gamma   90.00
#
_symmetry.space_group_name_H-M   'P 1'
#
loop_
_entity.id
_entity.type
_entity.pdbx_description
1 polymer ?
#
loop_
_entity_poly.entity_id
_entity_poly.type
_entity_poly.pdbx_seq_one_letter_code
_entity_poly.pdbx_strand_id
1 'polypeptide(L)'
;MKRSAQFLASNMLVTGILIAAVLPAGATGPVTGAIDLRPVFATPQDIAEGKRVAESACASCHGINGISKSKDRDTPHIAGQRPAYLFLEMRVYQTGARGNTPMNNAVKFMSDDALVKVAAYYANLDPAQPEAGVSAKAASRADPVSAGKAATAGCAGCHGETGITKAPGMPNMAGLDPKYIVSSIKDYTKGGRRHDMMKTLVSALSDTDLENIALFYALQKPAKAQTPAPGNQAAGKTAAVACAGCHGEGGVSTGSAPSLAGQDAQYFIAAMKSYKDGSRSDASMKAPAASLDDSVIKDMAAYYANQAPQAPKVRKPLTIDEMALRCDRCHGVGGNSTDPRSPALAAQRHEYLGRVMRAYQKGTRRSTAMTAMLDGMSEADVDSLAAHYARQKARSVVYVALPPK
;
A
#
# COMPACT_ATOMS: atom_id res chain seq x y z
N MET A 1 68.42 -7.09 45.30
CA MET A 1 67.75 -6.29 44.25
C MET A 1 66.32 -6.01 44.68
N LYS A 2 65.86 -4.78 44.41
CA LYS A 2 64.60 -4.12 44.82
C LYS A 2 64.60 -3.52 46.24
N ARG A 3 64.57 -2.18 46.22
CA ARG A 3 64.62 -1.22 47.32
C ARG A 3 63.20 -0.83 47.74
N SER A 4 63.04 -0.59 49.04
CA SER A 4 62.01 0.24 49.66
C SER A 4 62.13 1.70 49.20
N ALA A 5 61.03 2.46 49.21
CA ALA A 5 60.95 3.77 49.86
C ALA A 5 59.58 4.42 49.60
N GLN A 6 59.02 4.97 50.68
CA GLN A 6 57.81 5.76 50.73
C GLN A 6 58.21 7.15 51.25
N PHE A 7 57.46 8.16 50.80
CA PHE A 7 57.38 9.55 51.28
C PHE A 7 58.57 10.50 51.09
N LEU A 8 58.30 11.62 50.40
CA LEU A 8 58.46 12.98 50.91
C LEU A 8 57.74 13.99 50.00
N ALA A 9 57.01 14.91 50.62
CA ALA A 9 56.28 15.99 50.00
C ALA A 9 57.22 17.12 49.52
N SER A 10 56.83 17.84 48.47
CA SER A 10 57.30 19.21 48.23
C SER A 10 56.24 20.02 47.47
N ASN A 11 55.82 21.10 48.12
CA ASN A 11 55.04 22.21 47.60
C ASN A 11 55.76 22.87 46.42
N MET A 12 55.08 23.07 45.29
CA MET A 12 55.36 24.19 44.40
C MET A 12 54.03 24.82 43.98
N LEU A 13 53.86 26.09 44.40
CA LEU A 13 52.89 27.03 43.86
C LEU A 13 53.09 27.13 42.33
N VAL A 14 52.02 26.92 41.57
CA VAL A 14 51.91 27.46 40.21
C VAL A 14 50.58 28.21 40.11
N THR A 15 50.72 29.47 39.77
CA THR A 15 49.74 30.52 39.57
C THR A 15 48.57 30.08 38.66
N GLY A 16 47.34 30.24 39.16
CA GLY A 16 46.13 29.97 38.39
C GLY A 16 45.82 31.08 37.38
N ILE A 17 45.74 30.72 36.10
CA ILE A 17 45.05 31.50 35.07
C ILE A 17 43.74 30.77 34.77
N LEU A 18 42.63 31.34 35.22
CA LEU A 18 41.27 30.93 34.86
C LEU A 18 41.00 31.37 33.41
N ILE A 19 41.10 30.43 32.47
CA ILE A 19 40.51 30.61 31.13
C ILE A 19 39.05 30.17 31.24
N ALA A 20 38.14 31.13 31.33
CA ALA A 20 36.71 30.90 31.16
C ALA A 20 36.46 30.50 29.70
N ALA A 21 36.27 29.20 29.45
CA ALA A 21 35.77 28.72 28.17
C ALA A 21 34.31 29.13 28.03
N VAL A 22 34.06 30.20 27.27
CA VAL A 22 32.73 30.54 26.76
C VAL A 22 32.37 29.50 25.70
N LEU A 23 31.59 28.50 26.10
CA LEU A 23 30.92 27.60 25.17
C LEU A 23 29.82 28.38 24.43
N PRO A 24 29.77 28.36 23.09
CA PRO A 24 28.61 28.87 22.39
C PRO A 24 27.44 27.94 22.70
N ALA A 25 26.31 28.52 23.11
CA ALA A 25 25.05 27.84 23.31
C ALA A 25 24.48 27.36 21.96
N GLY A 26 25.09 26.32 21.39
CA GLY A 26 24.50 25.51 20.33
C GLY A 26 23.71 24.40 20.98
N ALA A 27 22.41 24.61 21.20
CA ALA A 27 21.51 23.58 21.69
C ALA A 27 21.27 22.54 20.59
N THR A 28 22.13 21.54 20.49
CA THR A 28 21.89 20.28 19.78
C THR A 28 21.26 19.28 20.76
N GLY A 29 20.02 19.56 21.17
CA GLY A 29 19.19 18.56 21.85
C GLY A 29 18.56 17.60 20.83
N PRO A 30 18.36 16.31 21.17
CA PRO A 30 17.56 15.42 20.34
C PRO A 30 16.14 15.99 20.24
N VAL A 31 15.52 15.89 19.06
CA VAL A 31 14.09 16.20 18.87
C VAL A 31 13.30 15.16 19.65
N THR A 32 13.13 15.38 20.95
CA THR A 32 12.17 14.65 21.76
C THR A 32 10.77 15.02 21.25
N GLY A 33 9.87 14.04 21.21
CA GLY A 33 8.51 14.15 20.67
C GLY A 33 7.56 15.05 21.48
N ALA A 34 8.03 16.16 22.04
CA ALA A 34 7.18 17.22 22.57
C ALA A 34 6.53 17.96 21.39
N ILE A 35 5.21 17.92 21.34
CA ILE A 35 4.41 18.56 20.30
C ILE A 35 4.55 20.09 20.45
N ASP A 36 5.18 20.74 19.49
CA ASP A 36 5.30 22.19 19.47
C ASP A 36 4.06 22.83 18.84
N LEU A 37 3.17 23.31 19.70
CA LEU A 37 1.94 23.99 19.32
C LEU A 37 2.07 25.51 19.32
N ARG A 38 3.28 26.08 19.48
CA ARG A 38 3.47 27.55 19.41
C ARG A 38 2.85 28.19 18.16
N PRO A 39 2.92 27.58 16.96
CA PRO A 39 2.26 28.13 15.77
C PRO A 39 0.73 28.28 15.88
N VAL A 40 0.08 27.51 16.75
CA VAL A 40 -1.37 27.57 16.99
C VAL A 40 -1.75 28.83 17.78
N PHE A 41 -0.84 29.34 18.61
CA PHE A 41 -1.07 30.45 19.54
C PHE A 41 -0.46 31.78 19.06
N ALA A 42 -0.13 31.88 17.78
CA ALA A 42 0.50 33.07 17.21
C ALA A 42 -0.42 34.30 17.27
N THR A 43 0.14 35.45 17.62
CA THR A 43 -0.56 36.73 17.66
C THR A 43 -0.67 37.37 16.27
N PRO A 44 -1.51 38.40 16.08
CA PRO A 44 -1.52 39.18 14.83
C PRO A 44 -0.15 39.78 14.47
N GLN A 45 0.67 40.14 15.47
CA GLN A 45 2.04 40.62 15.25
C GLN A 45 2.94 39.51 14.71
N ASP A 46 2.84 38.30 15.27
CA ASP A 46 3.58 37.12 14.80
C ASP A 46 3.22 36.78 13.35
N ILE A 47 1.93 36.86 12.99
CA ILE A 47 1.44 36.66 11.62
C ILE A 47 2.01 37.74 10.68
N ALA A 48 2.04 39.00 11.10
CA ALA A 48 2.59 40.09 10.31
C ALA A 48 4.10 39.95 10.09
N GLU A 49 4.85 39.49 11.09
CA GLU A 49 6.27 39.20 10.94
C GLU A 49 6.51 37.96 10.07
N GLY A 50 5.70 36.91 10.26
CA GLY A 50 5.70 35.72 9.42
C GLY A 50 5.48 36.02 7.95
N LYS A 51 4.63 37.01 7.63
CA LYS A 51 4.46 37.51 6.26
C LYS A 51 5.76 38.04 5.67
N ARG A 52 6.56 38.81 6.42
CA ARG A 52 7.86 39.33 5.92
C ARG A 52 8.86 38.21 5.64
N VAL A 53 8.84 37.17 6.48
CA VAL A 53 9.64 35.95 6.25
C VAL A 53 9.15 35.24 4.98
N ALA A 54 7.83 35.10 4.82
CA ALA A 54 7.23 34.47 3.63
C ALA A 54 7.59 35.22 2.33
N GLU A 55 7.57 36.55 2.33
CA GLU A 55 7.91 37.39 1.17
C GLU A 55 9.35 37.15 0.68
N SER A 56 10.29 37.00 1.61
CA SER A 56 11.71 36.85 1.27
C SER A 56 12.12 35.41 0.92
N ALA A 57 11.50 34.40 1.52
CA ALA A 57 11.98 33.01 1.43
C ALA A 57 11.00 32.00 0.81
N CYS A 58 9.70 32.30 0.76
CA CYS A 58 8.67 31.31 0.41
C CYS A 58 7.85 31.68 -0.83
N ALA A 59 7.56 32.98 -1.01
CA ALA A 59 6.60 33.49 -1.98
C ALA A 59 6.98 33.22 -3.44
N SER A 60 8.27 33.08 -3.75
CA SER A 60 8.76 32.80 -5.11
C SER A 60 8.26 31.46 -5.66
N CYS A 61 8.02 30.47 -4.79
CA CYS A 61 7.55 29.14 -5.17
C CYS A 61 6.09 28.92 -4.76
N HIS A 62 5.74 29.24 -3.52
CA HIS A 62 4.41 28.93 -2.97
C HIS A 62 3.38 30.03 -3.19
N GLY A 63 3.81 31.21 -3.66
CA GLY A 63 3.00 32.42 -3.68
C GLY A 63 2.91 33.06 -2.29
N ILE A 64 2.78 34.38 -2.25
CA ILE A 64 2.58 35.08 -0.98
C ILE A 64 1.24 34.75 -0.34
N ASN A 65 0.24 34.41 -1.17
CA ASN A 65 -1.06 33.90 -0.73
C ASN A 65 -1.04 32.39 -0.41
N GLY A 66 0.11 31.71 -0.51
CA GLY A 66 0.26 30.28 -0.24
C GLY A 66 -0.40 29.35 -1.26
N ILE A 67 -0.90 29.90 -2.37
CA ILE A 67 -1.49 29.14 -3.47
C ILE A 67 -0.46 29.09 -4.61
N SER A 68 0.33 28.02 -4.63
CA SER A 68 1.32 27.76 -5.67
C SER A 68 0.74 27.80 -7.08
N LYS A 69 1.43 28.50 -7.98
CA LYS A 69 1.18 28.51 -9.44
C LYS A 69 2.33 27.87 -10.21
N SER A 70 3.16 27.05 -9.54
CA SER A 70 4.34 26.46 -10.17
C SER A 70 3.95 25.59 -11.36
N LYS A 71 4.70 25.73 -12.47
CA LYS A 71 4.48 24.96 -13.70
C LYS A 71 4.77 23.47 -13.52
N ASP A 72 5.68 23.12 -12.62
CA ASP A 72 6.06 21.73 -12.30
C ASP A 72 4.94 20.89 -11.69
N ARG A 73 3.82 21.52 -11.30
CA ARG A 73 2.71 20.87 -10.60
C ARG A 73 3.02 20.24 -9.23
N ASP A 74 4.28 20.34 -8.79
CA ASP A 74 4.85 19.65 -7.64
C ASP A 74 5.00 20.54 -6.41
N THR A 75 5.08 21.86 -6.58
CA THR A 75 5.11 22.78 -5.43
C THR A 75 3.71 22.87 -4.82
N PRO A 76 3.53 22.51 -3.52
CA PRO A 76 2.22 22.41 -2.91
C PRO A 76 1.60 23.77 -2.58
N HIS A 77 0.27 23.77 -2.44
CA HIS A 77 -0.44 24.81 -1.70
C HIS A 77 -0.14 24.66 -0.19
N ILE A 78 0.18 25.77 0.45
CA ILE A 78 0.44 25.85 1.90
C ILE A 78 -0.52 26.80 2.62
N ALA A 79 -1.32 27.56 1.87
CA ALA A 79 -2.40 28.38 2.41
C ALA A 79 -3.43 27.54 3.18
N GLY A 80 -3.82 27.99 4.37
CA GLY A 80 -4.82 27.33 5.21
C GLY A 80 -4.38 25.94 5.72
N GLN A 81 -3.09 25.61 5.60
CA GLN A 81 -2.54 24.36 6.11
C GLN A 81 -2.35 24.41 7.63
N ARG A 82 -2.24 23.25 8.28
CA ARG A 82 -2.20 23.18 9.74
C ARG A 82 -0.89 23.76 10.31
N PRO A 83 -0.95 24.68 11.30
CA PRO A 83 0.20 25.48 11.70
C PRO A 83 1.29 24.66 12.37
N ALA A 84 0.95 23.69 13.24
CA ALA A 84 1.94 22.81 13.84
C ALA A 84 2.54 21.82 12.81
N TYR A 85 1.74 21.31 11.86
CA TYR A 85 2.25 20.52 10.74
C TYR A 85 3.26 21.30 9.90
N LEU A 86 2.96 22.55 9.49
CA LEU A 86 3.88 23.38 8.70
C LEU A 86 5.21 23.56 9.43
N PHE A 87 5.17 23.91 10.71
CA PHE A 87 6.37 24.06 11.54
C PHE A 87 7.20 22.77 11.60
N LEU A 88 6.56 21.64 11.95
CA LEU A 88 7.24 20.35 12.05
C LEU A 88 7.88 19.95 10.73
N GLU A 89 7.17 20.12 9.62
CA GLU A 89 7.69 19.77 8.31
C GLU A 89 8.87 20.65 7.88
N MET A 90 8.84 21.95 8.19
CA MET A 90 10.00 22.83 7.95
C MET A 90 11.22 22.37 8.75
N ARG A 91 11.05 21.95 10.02
CA ARG A 91 12.15 21.37 10.81
C ARG A 91 12.68 20.08 10.21
N VAL A 92 11.81 19.23 9.66
CA VAL A 92 12.23 18.01 8.96
C VAL A 92 13.02 18.35 7.68
N TYR A 93 12.68 19.43 6.97
CA TYR A 93 13.49 19.94 5.85
C TYR A 93 14.85 20.49 6.31
N GLN A 94 14.94 21.16 7.47
CA GLN A 94 16.22 21.64 8.00
C GLN A 94 17.22 20.49 8.25
N THR A 95 16.73 19.32 8.68
CA THR A 95 17.60 18.16 8.94
C THR A 95 17.96 17.37 7.69
N GLY A 96 17.32 17.61 6.55
CA GLY A 96 17.51 16.78 5.35
C GLY A 96 16.69 15.51 5.31
N ALA A 97 15.93 15.18 6.36
CA ALA A 97 15.20 13.92 6.46
C ALA A 97 14.03 13.80 5.47
N ARG A 98 13.51 14.93 4.98
CA ARG A 98 12.51 15.00 3.89
C ARG A 98 13.19 15.65 2.68
N GLY A 99 13.83 14.86 1.82
CA GLY A 99 14.66 15.38 0.74
C GLY A 99 13.90 16.30 -0.23
N ASN A 100 14.33 17.57 -0.35
CA ASN A 100 13.96 18.50 -1.41
C ASN A 100 14.92 19.71 -1.40
N THR A 101 15.98 19.70 -2.21
CA THR A 101 17.05 20.71 -2.14
C THR A 101 16.55 22.18 -2.11
N PRO A 102 15.57 22.60 -2.93
CA PRO A 102 15.01 23.95 -2.83
C PRO A 102 14.43 24.28 -1.45
N MET A 103 13.59 23.39 -0.91
CA MET A 103 12.97 23.58 0.40
C MET A 103 14.00 23.52 1.54
N ASN A 104 14.94 22.56 1.48
CA ASN A 104 16.06 22.46 2.42
C ASN A 104 16.82 23.79 2.53
N ASN A 105 17.18 24.38 1.39
CA ASN A 105 17.91 25.64 1.35
C ASN A 105 17.09 26.82 1.88
N ALA A 106 15.78 26.84 1.63
CA ALA A 106 14.90 27.91 2.09
C ALA A 106 14.80 27.98 3.62
N VAL A 107 14.83 26.84 4.33
CA VAL A 107 14.69 26.81 5.80
C VAL A 107 15.99 26.64 6.57
N LYS A 108 17.09 26.27 5.91
CA LYS A 108 18.35 25.85 6.56
C LYS A 108 18.85 26.80 7.64
N PHE A 109 18.68 28.11 7.46
CA PHE A 109 19.19 29.15 8.36
C PHE A 109 18.10 29.89 9.12
N MET A 110 16.84 29.42 9.05
CA MET A 110 15.73 30.01 9.80
C MET A 110 15.78 29.60 11.27
N SER A 111 15.51 30.56 12.16
CA SER A 111 15.29 30.27 13.58
C SER A 111 13.94 29.58 13.79
N ASP A 112 13.80 28.84 14.89
CA ASP A 112 12.51 28.24 15.29
C ASP A 112 11.39 29.30 15.38
N ASP A 113 11.72 30.50 15.87
CA ASP A 113 10.78 31.61 15.95
C ASP A 113 10.29 32.07 14.56
N ALA A 114 11.20 32.21 13.60
CA ALA A 114 10.84 32.52 12.22
C ALA A 114 9.98 31.40 11.59
N LEU A 115 10.30 30.12 11.87
CA LEU A 115 9.50 28.98 11.42
C LEU A 115 8.09 28.98 12.02
N VAL A 116 7.95 29.30 13.31
CA VAL A 116 6.65 29.42 13.99
C VAL A 116 5.81 30.51 13.32
N LYS A 117 6.39 31.69 13.12
CA LYS A 117 5.70 32.87 12.55
C LYS A 117 5.28 32.64 11.11
N VAL A 118 6.14 32.08 10.26
CA VAL A 118 5.78 31.80 8.86
C VAL A 118 4.75 30.67 8.73
N ALA A 119 4.80 29.67 9.62
CA ALA A 119 3.78 28.63 9.70
C ALA A 119 2.41 29.21 10.08
N ALA A 120 2.37 30.10 11.09
CA ALA A 120 1.16 30.80 11.50
C ALA A 120 0.60 31.70 10.38
N TYR A 121 1.47 32.43 9.67
CA TYR A 121 1.07 33.27 8.54
C TYR A 121 0.32 32.47 7.47
N TYR A 122 0.95 31.40 6.93
CA TYR A 122 0.32 30.60 5.87
C TYR A 122 -0.91 29.83 6.35
N ALA A 123 -0.92 29.38 7.60
CA ALA A 123 -2.09 28.73 8.20
C ALA A 123 -3.30 29.65 8.32
N ASN A 124 -3.09 30.98 8.44
CA ASN A 124 -4.13 31.99 8.55
C ASN A 124 -4.69 32.46 7.19
N LEU A 125 -4.19 31.92 6.07
CA LEU A 125 -4.70 32.26 4.74
C LEU A 125 -5.86 31.36 4.31
N ASP A 126 -6.71 31.86 3.41
CA ASP A 126 -7.74 31.05 2.80
C ASP A 126 -7.12 29.91 1.97
N PRO A 127 -7.55 28.65 2.18
CA PRO A 127 -6.99 27.53 1.46
C PRO A 127 -7.35 27.60 -0.03
N ALA A 128 -6.47 27.03 -0.85
CA ALA A 128 -6.74 26.83 -2.27
C ALA A 128 -8.08 26.13 -2.46
N GLN A 129 -8.81 26.50 -3.51
CA GLN A 129 -10.03 25.80 -3.92
C GLN A 129 -9.72 24.90 -5.12
N PRO A 130 -10.50 23.82 -5.34
CA PRO A 130 -10.28 22.94 -6.48
C PRO A 130 -10.19 23.71 -7.80
N GLU A 131 -9.20 23.39 -8.63
CA GLU A 131 -9.05 24.02 -9.95
C GLU A 131 -10.31 23.75 -10.80
N ALA A 132 -10.89 24.81 -11.37
CA ALA A 132 -12.00 24.68 -12.30
C ALA A 132 -11.55 23.88 -13.54
N GLY A 133 -12.24 22.80 -13.87
CA GLY A 133 -11.89 21.94 -15.02
C GLY A 133 -11.04 20.72 -14.69
N VAL A 134 -10.74 20.43 -13.42
CA VAL A 134 -10.36 19.07 -13.00
C VAL A 134 -11.59 18.19 -13.18
N SER A 135 -11.75 17.70 -14.41
CA SER A 135 -12.87 16.85 -14.83
C SER A 135 -13.10 15.72 -13.81
N ALA A 136 -14.37 15.46 -13.51
CA ALA A 136 -14.83 14.28 -12.78
C ALA A 136 -14.39 12.95 -13.43
N LYS A 137 -13.79 13.02 -14.62
CA LYS A 137 -13.18 11.94 -15.38
C LYS A 137 -11.66 11.85 -15.14
N ALA A 138 -11.18 12.11 -13.92
CA ALA A 138 -9.96 11.40 -13.50
C ALA A 138 -10.25 9.91 -13.69
N ALA A 139 -9.36 9.17 -14.35
CA ALA A 139 -9.58 7.77 -14.69
C ALA A 139 -9.96 7.01 -13.42
N SER A 140 -11.27 6.86 -13.17
CA SER A 140 -11.76 6.13 -12.01
C SER A 140 -11.21 4.74 -12.18
N ARG A 141 -10.35 4.28 -11.26
CA ARG A 141 -9.92 2.89 -11.21
C ARG A 141 -11.17 2.04 -11.44
N ALA A 142 -11.22 1.35 -12.58
CA ALA A 142 -12.29 0.39 -12.80
C ALA A 142 -12.21 -0.61 -11.65
N ASP A 143 -13.33 -0.81 -10.94
CA ASP A 143 -13.38 -1.74 -9.81
C ASP A 143 -12.79 -3.09 -10.27
N PRO A 144 -11.69 -3.57 -9.68
CA PRO A 144 -10.99 -4.78 -10.12
C PRO A 144 -11.91 -6.00 -10.24
N VAL A 145 -12.93 -6.08 -9.36
CA VAL A 145 -13.91 -7.16 -9.39
C VAL A 145 -14.82 -7.04 -10.61
N SER A 146 -15.31 -5.83 -10.90
CA SER A 146 -16.12 -5.56 -12.08
C SER A 146 -15.34 -5.72 -13.39
N ALA A 147 -14.08 -5.27 -13.42
CA ALA A 147 -13.17 -5.48 -14.54
C ALA A 147 -12.90 -6.98 -14.76
N GLY A 148 -12.68 -7.72 -13.67
CA GLY A 148 -12.51 -9.17 -13.70
C GLY A 148 -13.74 -9.89 -14.26
N LYS A 149 -14.94 -9.50 -13.83
CA LYS A 149 -16.20 -10.03 -14.37
C LYS A 149 -16.32 -9.82 -15.88
N ALA A 150 -15.91 -8.66 -16.38
CA ALA A 150 -15.93 -8.38 -17.82
C ALA A 150 -14.89 -9.25 -18.55
N ALA A 151 -13.68 -9.36 -18.00
CA ALA A 151 -12.60 -10.17 -18.58
C ALA A 151 -12.90 -11.68 -18.58
N THR A 152 -13.74 -12.18 -17.66
CA THR A 152 -14.16 -13.59 -17.63
C THR A 152 -15.31 -13.94 -18.57
N ALA A 153 -15.84 -12.99 -19.35
CA ALA A 153 -16.95 -13.24 -20.27
C ALA A 153 -16.64 -14.39 -21.25
N GLY A 154 -15.40 -14.46 -21.76
CA GLY A 154 -14.95 -15.55 -22.64
C GLY A 154 -14.66 -16.88 -21.92
N CYS A 155 -14.54 -16.87 -20.58
CA CYS A 155 -14.25 -18.05 -19.77
C CYS A 155 -15.52 -18.78 -19.34
N ALA A 156 -16.61 -18.03 -19.15
CA ALA A 156 -17.87 -18.51 -18.59
C ALA A 156 -18.51 -19.67 -19.38
N GLY A 157 -18.28 -19.71 -20.70
CA GLY A 157 -18.82 -20.77 -21.57
C GLY A 157 -18.33 -22.18 -21.22
N CYS A 158 -17.11 -22.30 -20.69
CA CYS A 158 -16.53 -23.60 -20.33
C CYS A 158 -16.40 -23.79 -18.81
N HIS A 159 -16.04 -22.75 -18.07
CA HIS A 159 -15.80 -22.82 -16.63
C HIS A 159 -17.01 -22.44 -15.78
N GLY A 160 -18.10 -21.99 -16.40
CA GLY A 160 -19.27 -21.42 -15.74
C GLY A 160 -19.08 -19.94 -15.35
N GLU A 161 -20.18 -19.19 -15.29
CA GLU A 161 -20.18 -17.76 -14.96
C GLU A 161 -19.53 -17.47 -13.60
N THR A 162 -19.77 -18.33 -12.62
CA THR A 162 -19.21 -18.24 -11.27
C THR A 162 -17.98 -19.13 -11.08
N GLY A 163 -17.44 -19.72 -12.15
CA GLY A 163 -16.29 -20.62 -12.07
C GLY A 163 -16.64 -22.01 -11.54
N ILE A 164 -17.91 -22.40 -11.62
CA ILE A 164 -18.40 -23.75 -11.32
C ILE A 164 -18.79 -24.42 -12.63
N THR A 165 -18.03 -25.44 -13.02
CA THR A 165 -18.25 -26.17 -14.26
C THR A 165 -19.45 -27.10 -14.17
N LYS A 166 -20.13 -27.26 -15.32
CA LYS A 166 -21.10 -28.32 -15.60
C LYS A 166 -20.64 -29.25 -16.72
N ALA A 167 -19.47 -28.98 -17.30
CA ALA A 167 -18.89 -29.73 -18.41
C ALA A 167 -17.79 -30.65 -17.88
N PRO A 168 -17.90 -31.99 -18.08
CA PRO A 168 -16.85 -32.93 -17.71
C PRO A 168 -15.51 -32.57 -18.37
N GLY A 169 -14.42 -32.66 -17.61
CA GLY A 169 -13.07 -32.35 -18.06
C GLY A 169 -12.68 -30.88 -17.94
N MET A 170 -13.62 -29.99 -17.60
CA MET A 170 -13.35 -28.58 -17.34
C MET A 170 -13.13 -28.34 -15.85
N PRO A 171 -12.10 -27.56 -15.46
CA PRO A 171 -11.88 -27.27 -14.06
C PRO A 171 -12.84 -26.22 -13.50
N ASN A 172 -13.20 -26.41 -12.24
CA ASN A 172 -13.66 -25.35 -11.36
C ASN A 172 -12.55 -24.34 -11.09
N MET A 173 -12.93 -23.06 -11.16
CA MET A 173 -12.08 -21.91 -10.88
C MET A 173 -12.38 -21.31 -9.51
N ALA A 174 -13.64 -21.37 -9.06
CA ALA A 174 -14.01 -20.92 -7.73
C ALA A 174 -13.40 -21.82 -6.65
N GLY A 175 -12.87 -21.21 -5.59
CA GLY A 175 -12.17 -21.93 -4.52
C GLY A 175 -10.65 -22.10 -4.73
N LEU A 176 -10.13 -21.69 -5.90
CA LEU A 176 -8.69 -21.63 -6.14
C LEU A 176 -8.10 -20.32 -5.62
N ASP A 177 -6.86 -20.38 -5.14
CA ASP A 177 -6.12 -19.18 -4.75
C ASP A 177 -5.82 -18.29 -5.98
N PRO A 178 -5.99 -16.95 -5.90
CA PRO A 178 -5.71 -16.05 -7.01
C PRO A 178 -4.29 -16.22 -7.58
N LYS A 179 -3.29 -16.45 -6.74
CA LYS A 179 -1.90 -16.63 -7.19
C LYS A 179 -1.76 -17.87 -8.06
N TYR A 180 -2.47 -18.94 -7.70
CA TYR A 180 -2.50 -20.17 -8.49
C TYR A 180 -3.21 -19.97 -9.84
N ILE A 181 -4.29 -19.20 -9.88
CA ILE A 181 -4.98 -18.88 -11.15
C ILE A 181 -4.03 -18.10 -12.06
N VAL A 182 -3.38 -17.04 -11.54
CA VAL A 182 -2.42 -16.23 -12.31
C VAL A 182 -1.24 -17.09 -12.80
N SER A 183 -0.64 -17.91 -11.93
CA SER A 183 0.49 -18.75 -12.32
C SER A 183 0.07 -19.79 -13.36
N SER A 184 -1.09 -20.43 -13.18
CA SER A 184 -1.62 -21.42 -14.12
C SER A 184 -1.85 -20.83 -15.51
N ILE A 185 -2.39 -19.61 -15.59
CA ILE A 185 -2.59 -18.93 -16.88
C ILE A 185 -1.25 -18.60 -17.53
N LYS A 186 -0.27 -18.12 -16.75
CA LYS A 186 1.10 -17.87 -17.24
C LYS A 186 1.80 -19.16 -17.70
N ASP A 187 1.50 -20.30 -17.10
CA ASP A 187 2.06 -21.59 -17.54
C ASP A 187 1.48 -22.05 -18.88
N TYR A 188 0.21 -21.74 -19.16
CA TYR A 188 -0.37 -21.99 -20.49
C TYR A 188 0.29 -21.15 -21.57
N THR A 189 0.56 -19.87 -21.31
CA THR A 189 1.20 -18.99 -22.29
C THR A 189 2.66 -19.36 -22.52
N LYS A 190 3.40 -19.69 -21.46
CA LYS A 190 4.82 -20.07 -21.51
C LYS A 190 5.07 -21.53 -21.91
N GLY A 191 4.02 -22.35 -21.98
CA GLY A 191 4.12 -23.76 -22.36
C GLY A 191 4.50 -24.73 -21.23
N GLY A 192 4.64 -24.25 -19.98
CA GLY A 192 4.78 -25.11 -18.80
C GLY A 192 3.54 -25.97 -18.53
N ARG A 193 2.40 -25.57 -19.11
CA ARG A 193 1.16 -26.34 -19.14
C ARG A 193 0.63 -26.41 -20.57
N ARG A 194 0.89 -27.50 -21.27
CA ARG A 194 0.52 -27.66 -22.69
C ARG A 194 -0.97 -27.92 -22.84
N HIS A 195 -1.69 -26.99 -23.48
CA HIS A 195 -3.09 -27.14 -23.89
C HIS A 195 -3.44 -26.07 -24.93
N ASP A 196 -3.60 -26.44 -26.20
CA ASP A 196 -3.69 -25.47 -27.31
C ASP A 196 -4.87 -24.51 -27.21
N MET A 197 -6.04 -25.02 -26.79
CA MET A 197 -7.23 -24.19 -26.58
C MET A 197 -6.99 -23.12 -25.49
N MET A 198 -6.53 -23.52 -24.30
CA MET A 198 -6.27 -22.57 -23.22
C MET A 198 -5.14 -21.60 -23.56
N LYS A 199 -4.07 -22.06 -24.21
CA LYS A 199 -2.98 -21.19 -24.68
C LYS A 199 -3.52 -20.09 -25.61
N THR A 200 -4.39 -20.46 -26.56
CA THR A 200 -5.01 -19.51 -27.48
C THR A 200 -5.89 -18.51 -26.75
N LEU A 201 -6.81 -18.99 -25.91
CA LEU A 201 -7.77 -18.15 -25.17
C LEU A 201 -7.10 -17.14 -24.24
N VAL A 202 -5.96 -17.48 -23.63
CA VAL A 202 -5.29 -16.62 -22.64
C VAL A 202 -4.13 -15.80 -23.20
N SER A 203 -3.76 -16.01 -24.47
CA SER A 203 -2.61 -15.34 -25.11
C SER A 203 -2.75 -13.82 -25.24
N ALA A 204 -3.97 -13.30 -25.29
CA ALA A 204 -4.26 -11.87 -25.45
C ALA A 204 -4.47 -11.15 -24.10
N LEU A 205 -4.42 -11.86 -22.98
CA LEU A 205 -4.68 -11.27 -21.65
C LEU A 205 -3.46 -10.48 -21.15
N SER A 206 -3.69 -9.26 -20.68
CA SER A 206 -2.66 -8.49 -19.97
C SER A 206 -2.46 -9.01 -18.54
N ASP A 207 -1.33 -8.68 -17.90
CA ASP A 207 -1.10 -9.02 -16.48
C ASP A 207 -2.23 -8.50 -15.57
N THR A 208 -2.74 -7.29 -15.86
CA THR A 208 -3.88 -6.70 -15.15
C THR A 208 -5.17 -7.53 -15.33
N ASP A 209 -5.42 -8.04 -16.53
CA ASP A 209 -6.57 -8.92 -16.77
C ASP A 209 -6.44 -10.22 -15.97
N LEU A 210 -5.25 -10.80 -15.91
CA LEU A 210 -5.01 -12.02 -15.13
C LEU A 210 -5.30 -11.81 -13.65
N GLU A 211 -4.83 -10.72 -13.07
CA GLU A 211 -5.08 -10.37 -11.66
C GLU A 211 -6.57 -10.14 -11.40
N ASN A 212 -7.25 -9.41 -12.28
CA ASN A 212 -8.68 -9.13 -12.18
C ASN A 212 -9.54 -10.40 -12.31
N ILE A 213 -9.22 -11.28 -13.28
CA ILE A 213 -9.89 -12.58 -13.46
C ILE A 213 -9.70 -13.46 -12.23
N ALA A 214 -8.46 -13.55 -11.73
CA ALA A 214 -8.12 -14.36 -10.56
C ALA A 214 -8.86 -13.86 -9.31
N LEU A 215 -8.90 -12.55 -9.09
CA LEU A 215 -9.66 -11.94 -8.01
C LEU A 215 -11.16 -12.22 -8.14
N PHE A 216 -11.73 -12.06 -9.35
CA PHE A 216 -13.14 -12.28 -9.59
C PHE A 216 -13.56 -13.70 -9.22
N TYR A 217 -12.84 -14.73 -9.70
CA TYR A 217 -13.18 -16.12 -9.39
C TYR A 217 -12.92 -16.50 -7.93
N ALA A 218 -11.89 -15.97 -7.30
CA ALA A 218 -11.60 -16.23 -5.89
C ALA A 218 -12.65 -15.67 -4.93
N LEU A 219 -13.38 -14.63 -5.34
CA LEU A 219 -14.49 -14.05 -4.58
C LEU A 219 -15.83 -14.79 -4.80
N GLN A 220 -15.91 -15.75 -5.72
CA GLN A 220 -17.12 -16.53 -5.94
C GLN A 220 -17.32 -17.55 -4.82
N LYS A 221 -18.58 -17.85 -4.49
CA LYS A 221 -18.92 -18.92 -3.56
C LYS A 221 -18.54 -20.28 -4.17
N PRO A 222 -17.57 -21.02 -3.60
CA PRO A 222 -17.17 -22.29 -4.17
C PRO A 222 -18.27 -23.35 -4.03
N ALA A 223 -18.33 -24.25 -4.99
CA ALA A 223 -19.21 -25.41 -4.99
C ALA A 223 -18.52 -26.57 -5.71
N LYS A 224 -19.02 -27.78 -5.50
CA LYS A 224 -18.53 -28.96 -6.22
C LYS A 224 -18.85 -28.86 -7.71
N ALA A 225 -17.98 -29.40 -8.56
CA ALA A 225 -18.24 -29.56 -9.97
C ALA A 225 -19.56 -30.33 -10.16
N GLN A 226 -20.38 -29.91 -11.11
CA GLN A 226 -21.69 -30.51 -11.36
C GLN A 226 -21.59 -31.62 -12.42
N THR A 227 -20.65 -32.54 -12.21
CA THR A 227 -20.28 -33.58 -13.17
C THR A 227 -20.17 -34.95 -12.48
N PRO A 228 -20.33 -36.07 -13.21
CA PRO A 228 -20.16 -37.40 -12.64
C PRO A 228 -18.73 -37.64 -12.14
N ALA A 229 -18.61 -38.27 -10.98
CA ALA A 229 -17.32 -38.59 -10.36
C ALA A 229 -17.20 -40.11 -10.10
N PRO A 230 -17.01 -40.94 -11.15
CA PRO A 230 -16.98 -42.39 -11.01
C PRO A 230 -15.67 -42.85 -10.36
N GLY A 231 -15.76 -43.67 -9.30
CA GLY A 231 -14.62 -44.23 -8.58
C GLY A 231 -14.99 -44.60 -7.15
N ASN A 232 -14.11 -45.30 -6.45
CA ASN A 232 -14.29 -45.67 -5.05
C ASN A 232 -13.79 -44.54 -4.14
N GLN A 233 -14.71 -43.75 -3.59
CA GLN A 233 -14.37 -42.62 -2.71
C GLN A 233 -13.64 -43.04 -1.43
N ALA A 234 -13.92 -44.24 -0.90
CA ALA A 234 -13.27 -44.73 0.32
C ALA A 234 -11.80 -45.09 0.03
N ALA A 235 -11.54 -45.78 -1.09
CA ALA A 235 -10.17 -46.04 -1.53
C ALA A 235 -9.42 -44.73 -1.87
N GLY A 236 -10.09 -43.80 -2.54
CA GLY A 236 -9.55 -42.49 -2.87
C GLY A 236 -9.17 -41.66 -1.64
N LYS A 237 -9.99 -41.71 -0.58
CA LYS A 237 -9.70 -41.06 0.71
C LYS A 237 -8.40 -41.61 1.32
N THR A 238 -8.23 -42.93 1.31
CA THR A 238 -7.02 -43.59 1.83
C THR A 238 -5.78 -43.20 1.02
N ALA A 239 -5.89 -43.19 -0.31
CA ALA A 239 -4.78 -42.78 -1.18
C ALA A 239 -4.42 -41.28 -1.06
N ALA A 240 -5.41 -40.43 -0.76
CA ALA A 240 -5.23 -38.98 -0.64
C ALA A 240 -4.46 -38.53 0.61
N VAL A 241 -4.20 -39.41 1.59
CA VAL A 241 -3.56 -39.05 2.87
C VAL A 241 -2.21 -38.34 2.66
N ALA A 242 -1.37 -38.85 1.76
CA ALA A 242 -0.06 -38.25 1.48
C ALA A 242 -0.15 -36.87 0.79
N CYS A 243 -1.27 -36.58 0.12
CA CYS A 243 -1.47 -35.32 -0.60
C CYS A 243 -1.85 -34.16 0.32
N ALA A 244 -2.45 -34.47 1.48
CA ALA A 244 -2.93 -33.46 2.43
C ALA A 244 -1.82 -32.57 2.98
N GLY A 245 -0.57 -33.05 3.01
CA GLY A 245 0.59 -32.26 3.44
C GLY A 245 0.83 -31.01 2.60
N CYS A 246 0.44 -31.02 1.32
CA CYS A 246 0.55 -29.86 0.44
C CYS A 246 -0.82 -29.26 0.09
N HIS A 247 -1.80 -30.11 -0.24
CA HIS A 247 -3.13 -29.68 -0.70
C HIS A 247 -4.13 -29.43 0.43
N GLY A 248 -3.71 -29.63 1.68
CA GLY A 248 -4.53 -29.47 2.87
C GLY A 248 -5.49 -30.63 3.11
N GLU A 249 -6.05 -30.66 4.33
CA GLU A 249 -7.03 -31.66 4.73
C GLU A 249 -8.29 -31.57 3.84
N GLY A 250 -8.78 -32.72 3.37
CA GLY A 250 -9.90 -32.75 2.42
C GLY A 250 -9.59 -32.11 1.05
N GLY A 251 -8.34 -31.74 0.76
CA GLY A 251 -7.96 -31.00 -0.44
C GLY A 251 -8.28 -29.51 -0.38
N VAL A 252 -8.43 -28.94 0.81
CA VAL A 252 -8.58 -27.48 1.00
C VAL A 252 -7.23 -26.87 1.34
N SER A 253 -6.58 -26.26 0.35
CA SER A 253 -5.23 -25.74 0.53
C SER A 253 -5.22 -24.39 1.24
N THR A 254 -4.16 -24.15 2.01
CA THR A 254 -3.83 -22.84 2.61
C THR A 254 -2.48 -22.30 2.16
N GLY A 255 -1.77 -23.05 1.30
CA GLY A 255 -0.42 -22.73 0.82
C GLY A 255 -0.38 -22.46 -0.69
N SER A 256 0.79 -22.65 -1.30
CA SER A 256 1.00 -22.43 -2.74
C SER A 256 0.39 -23.52 -3.62
N ALA A 257 0.14 -24.71 -3.07
CA ALA A 257 -0.56 -25.77 -3.79
C ALA A 257 -2.03 -25.39 -4.00
N PRO A 258 -2.65 -25.80 -5.12
CA PRO A 258 -4.06 -25.53 -5.34
C PRO A 258 -4.97 -26.37 -4.44
N SER A 259 -6.15 -25.85 -4.13
CA SER A 259 -7.25 -26.67 -3.60
C SER A 259 -7.71 -27.69 -4.64
N LEU A 260 -7.98 -28.91 -4.17
CA LEU A 260 -8.50 -30.04 -4.95
C LEU A 260 -9.97 -30.33 -4.65
N ALA A 261 -10.45 -29.89 -3.48
CA ALA A 261 -11.82 -30.12 -3.04
C ALA A 261 -12.84 -29.59 -4.05
N GLY A 262 -13.82 -30.41 -4.39
CA GLY A 262 -14.89 -30.06 -5.31
C GLY A 262 -14.48 -29.92 -6.78
N GLN A 263 -13.26 -30.30 -7.16
CA GLN A 263 -12.78 -30.20 -8.54
C GLN A 263 -13.42 -31.26 -9.45
N ASP A 264 -13.52 -30.99 -10.75
CA ASP A 264 -14.02 -31.96 -11.72
C ASP A 264 -13.13 -33.21 -11.77
N ALA A 265 -13.76 -34.39 -11.70
CA ALA A 265 -13.05 -35.66 -11.61
C ALA A 265 -12.26 -35.98 -12.90
N GLN A 266 -12.81 -35.68 -14.07
CA GLN A 266 -12.12 -35.93 -15.34
C GLN A 266 -10.94 -34.99 -15.54
N TYR A 267 -11.09 -33.72 -15.16
CA TYR A 267 -10.00 -32.76 -15.14
C TYR A 267 -8.89 -33.19 -14.18
N PHE A 268 -9.24 -33.68 -12.98
CA PHE A 268 -8.25 -34.20 -12.04
C PHE A 268 -7.45 -35.36 -12.67
N ILE A 269 -8.14 -36.33 -13.28
CA ILE A 269 -7.49 -37.46 -13.96
C ILE A 269 -6.56 -36.96 -15.08
N ALA A 270 -7.05 -36.05 -15.93
CA ALA A 270 -6.27 -35.47 -17.02
C ALA A 270 -5.05 -34.69 -16.50
N ALA A 271 -5.21 -33.93 -15.42
CA ALA A 271 -4.11 -33.21 -14.78
C ALA A 271 -3.05 -34.17 -14.25
N MET A 272 -3.43 -35.25 -13.57
CA MET A 272 -2.47 -36.25 -13.08
C MET A 272 -1.71 -36.93 -14.23
N LYS A 273 -2.42 -37.28 -15.31
CA LYS A 273 -1.78 -37.83 -16.53
C LYS A 273 -0.81 -36.83 -17.15
N SER A 274 -1.17 -35.54 -17.20
CA SER A 274 -0.31 -34.49 -17.74
C SER A 274 0.98 -34.27 -16.93
N TYR A 275 0.96 -34.50 -15.62
CA TYR A 275 2.17 -34.49 -14.80
C TYR A 275 3.05 -35.72 -15.07
N LYS A 276 2.46 -36.89 -15.31
CA LYS A 276 3.18 -38.14 -15.61
C LYS A 276 3.89 -38.09 -16.96
N ASP A 277 3.23 -37.57 -17.98
CA ASP A 277 3.79 -37.47 -19.35
C ASP A 277 4.63 -36.20 -19.59
N GLY A 278 4.68 -35.29 -18.61
CA GLY A 278 5.43 -34.04 -18.70
C GLY A 278 4.79 -32.98 -19.60
N SER A 279 3.53 -33.12 -19.99
CA SER A 279 2.75 -32.04 -20.63
C SER A 279 2.36 -30.92 -19.68
N ARG A 280 2.41 -31.20 -18.38
CA ARG A 280 2.36 -30.21 -17.31
C ARG A 280 3.58 -30.34 -16.42
N SER A 281 4.42 -29.31 -16.41
CA SER A 281 5.64 -29.29 -15.61
C SER A 281 5.40 -28.67 -14.24
N ASP A 282 5.66 -29.43 -13.19
CA ASP A 282 5.79 -28.93 -11.81
C ASP A 282 6.70 -29.91 -11.05
N ALA A 283 7.78 -29.39 -10.46
CA ALA A 283 8.78 -30.23 -9.80
C ALA A 283 8.22 -30.95 -8.58
N SER A 284 7.30 -30.32 -7.84
CA SER A 284 6.68 -30.86 -6.63
C SER A 284 5.62 -31.92 -6.96
N MET A 285 4.90 -31.80 -8.07
CA MET A 285 3.87 -32.76 -8.47
C MET A 285 4.36 -33.92 -9.35
N LYS A 286 5.53 -33.81 -9.98
CA LYS A 286 6.05 -34.86 -10.88
C LYS A 286 6.21 -36.21 -10.17
N ALA A 287 6.90 -36.24 -9.04
CA ALA A 287 7.16 -37.49 -8.31
C ALA A 287 5.88 -38.11 -7.71
N PRO A 288 5.01 -37.34 -7.02
CA PRO A 288 3.72 -37.87 -6.53
C PRO A 288 2.81 -38.37 -7.66
N ALA A 289 2.81 -37.75 -8.83
CA ALA A 289 1.99 -38.22 -9.95
C ALA A 289 2.54 -39.52 -10.57
N ALA A 290 3.87 -39.64 -10.67
CA ALA A 290 4.52 -40.82 -11.25
C ALA A 290 4.31 -42.10 -10.45
N SER A 291 4.13 -42.01 -9.12
CA SER A 291 3.94 -43.16 -8.24
C SER A 291 2.52 -43.73 -8.21
N LEU A 292 1.55 -43.06 -8.85
CA LEU A 292 0.15 -43.45 -8.82
C LEU A 292 -0.26 -44.16 -10.11
N ASP A 293 -0.99 -45.26 -9.98
CA ASP A 293 -1.62 -45.95 -11.10
C ASP A 293 -2.97 -45.29 -11.50
N ASP A 294 -3.50 -45.68 -12.66
CA ASP A 294 -4.72 -45.10 -13.22
C ASP A 294 -5.96 -45.39 -12.37
N SER A 295 -6.02 -46.53 -11.66
CA SER A 295 -7.12 -46.87 -10.75
C SER A 295 -7.13 -45.98 -9.51
N VAL A 296 -5.97 -45.76 -8.90
CA VAL A 296 -5.81 -44.91 -7.73
C VAL A 296 -6.11 -43.45 -8.09
N ILE A 297 -5.63 -42.97 -9.24
CA ILE A 297 -5.97 -41.62 -9.73
C ILE A 297 -7.49 -41.45 -9.89
N LYS A 298 -8.18 -42.46 -10.44
CA LYS A 298 -9.65 -42.43 -10.61
C LYS A 298 -10.38 -42.40 -9.26
N ASP A 299 -9.95 -43.19 -8.29
CA ASP A 299 -10.55 -43.22 -6.96
C ASP A 299 -10.32 -41.90 -6.19
N MET A 300 -9.11 -41.33 -6.28
CA MET A 300 -8.79 -40.01 -5.73
C MET A 300 -9.62 -38.90 -6.39
N ALA A 301 -9.82 -38.96 -7.71
CA ALA A 301 -10.68 -38.02 -8.43
C ALA A 301 -12.12 -38.06 -7.89
N ALA A 302 -12.66 -39.27 -7.67
CA ALA A 302 -13.99 -39.44 -7.08
C ALA A 302 -14.07 -38.90 -5.65
N TYR A 303 -13.02 -39.11 -4.85
CA TYR A 303 -12.93 -38.57 -3.48
C TYR A 303 -12.91 -37.04 -3.48
N TYR A 304 -11.99 -36.40 -4.20
CA TYR A 304 -11.82 -34.94 -4.20
C TYR A 304 -13.01 -34.20 -4.81
N ALA A 305 -13.60 -34.72 -5.88
CA ALA A 305 -14.81 -34.14 -6.49
C ALA A 305 -15.99 -34.07 -5.50
N ASN A 306 -16.03 -34.97 -4.51
CA ASN A 306 -17.07 -35.02 -3.49
C ASN A 306 -16.77 -34.22 -2.21
N GLN A 307 -15.54 -33.73 -2.04
CA GLN A 307 -15.17 -32.88 -0.90
C GLN A 307 -15.81 -31.49 -1.00
N ALA A 308 -16.10 -30.89 0.15
CA ALA A 308 -16.63 -29.54 0.22
C ALA A 308 -15.52 -28.51 -0.03
N PRO A 309 -15.55 -27.73 -1.12
CA PRO A 309 -14.57 -26.67 -1.33
C PRO A 309 -14.78 -25.53 -0.34
N GLN A 310 -13.70 -24.80 -0.05
CA GLN A 310 -13.74 -23.58 0.77
C GLN A 310 -13.20 -22.39 -0.01
N ALA A 311 -13.69 -21.20 0.34
CA ALA A 311 -13.23 -19.98 -0.28
C ALA A 311 -11.80 -19.66 0.17
N PRO A 312 -10.90 -19.24 -0.74
CA PRO A 312 -9.59 -18.75 -0.35
C PRO A 312 -9.74 -17.49 0.50
N LYS A 313 -8.75 -17.22 1.36
CA LYS A 313 -8.74 -16.02 2.21
C LYS A 313 -8.32 -14.79 1.41
N VAL A 314 -9.22 -14.30 0.56
CA VAL A 314 -9.00 -13.12 -0.30
C VAL A 314 -9.87 -11.97 0.17
N ARG A 315 -9.27 -10.78 0.31
CA ARG A 315 -10.01 -9.55 0.62
C ARG A 315 -10.41 -8.87 -0.68
N LYS A 316 -11.67 -8.45 -0.77
CA LYS A 316 -12.12 -7.55 -1.83
C LYS A 316 -11.30 -6.24 -1.74
N PRO A 317 -10.71 -5.75 -2.85
CA PRO A 317 -10.09 -4.43 -2.87
C PRO A 317 -11.10 -3.36 -2.47
N LEU A 318 -10.60 -2.34 -1.76
CA LEU A 318 -11.41 -1.21 -1.36
C LEU A 318 -11.68 -0.34 -2.58
N THR A 319 -12.86 0.26 -2.60
CA THR A 319 -13.17 1.39 -3.47
C THR A 319 -12.38 2.63 -3.05
N ILE A 320 -12.31 3.63 -3.94
CA ILE A 320 -11.67 4.92 -3.63
C ILE A 320 -12.35 5.60 -2.45
N ASP A 321 -13.68 5.55 -2.36
CA ASP A 321 -14.41 6.17 -1.26
C ASP A 321 -14.16 5.44 0.07
N GLU A 322 -14.06 4.12 0.07
CA GLU A 322 -13.70 3.34 1.26
C GLU A 322 -12.24 3.61 1.71
N MET A 323 -11.32 3.78 0.76
CA MET A 323 -9.95 4.19 1.06
C MET A 323 -9.90 5.61 1.63
N ALA A 324 -10.59 6.55 0.99
CA ALA A 324 -10.68 7.93 1.44
C ALA A 324 -11.26 8.02 2.86
N LEU A 325 -12.31 7.25 3.16
CA LEU A 325 -12.88 7.19 4.50
C LEU A 325 -11.88 6.72 5.56
N ARG A 326 -10.91 5.87 5.22
CA ARG A 326 -9.84 5.48 6.16
C ARG A 326 -8.82 6.60 6.37
N CYS A 327 -8.44 7.29 5.30
CA CYS A 327 -7.55 8.45 5.37
C CYS A 327 -8.19 9.61 6.17
N ASP A 328 -9.48 9.87 5.96
CA ASP A 328 -10.25 10.92 6.62
C ASP A 328 -10.29 10.78 8.14
N ARG A 329 -10.06 9.57 8.69
CA ARG A 329 -9.95 9.36 10.15
C ARG A 329 -8.83 10.17 10.79
N CYS A 330 -7.77 10.45 10.03
CA CYS A 330 -6.65 11.28 10.47
C CYS A 330 -6.63 12.64 9.76
N HIS A 331 -7.03 12.67 8.49
CA HIS A 331 -6.98 13.86 7.64
C HIS A 331 -8.28 14.67 7.62
N GLY A 332 -9.28 14.30 8.43
CA GLY A 332 -10.59 14.94 8.50
C GLY A 332 -11.47 14.62 7.29
N VAL A 333 -12.78 14.86 7.42
CA VAL A 333 -13.77 14.54 6.38
C VAL A 333 -13.45 15.27 5.07
N GLY A 334 -13.33 14.51 3.97
CA GLY A 334 -12.93 15.03 2.66
C GLY A 334 -11.51 15.60 2.65
N GLY A 335 -10.63 15.15 3.54
CA GLY A 335 -9.27 15.66 3.68
C GLY A 335 -9.17 17.03 4.37
N ASN A 336 -10.23 17.48 5.07
CA ASN A 336 -10.24 18.73 5.84
C ASN A 336 -9.93 18.48 7.31
N SER A 337 -8.65 18.23 7.64
CA SER A 337 -8.21 17.89 9.00
C SER A 337 -8.56 19.01 9.98
N THR A 338 -8.91 18.71 11.22
CA THR A 338 -8.98 19.74 12.29
C THR A 338 -7.83 19.61 13.28
N ASP A 339 -7.07 18.51 13.24
CA ASP A 339 -5.89 18.30 14.06
C ASP A 339 -4.75 19.22 13.56
N PRO A 340 -4.14 20.05 14.43
CA PRO A 340 -3.04 20.94 14.04
C PRO A 340 -1.79 20.22 13.51
N ARG A 341 -1.68 18.89 13.69
CA ARG A 341 -0.54 18.07 13.28
C ARG A 341 -0.79 17.27 12.00
N SER A 342 -2.04 16.99 11.68
CA SER A 342 -2.40 16.17 10.51
C SER A 342 -2.72 17.07 9.32
N PRO A 343 -2.00 16.97 8.20
CA PRO A 343 -2.19 17.92 7.11
C PRO A 343 -3.57 17.81 6.48
N ALA A 344 -4.10 18.95 6.03
CA ALA A 344 -5.21 19.00 5.10
C ALA A 344 -4.76 18.53 3.71
N LEU A 345 -5.58 17.67 3.09
CA LEU A 345 -5.39 17.12 1.75
C LEU A 345 -6.33 17.77 0.72
N ALA A 346 -7.47 18.32 1.18
CA ALA A 346 -8.49 18.91 0.32
C ALA A 346 -7.91 20.03 -0.56
N ALA A 347 -8.30 20.03 -1.84
CA ALA A 347 -7.86 20.95 -2.88
C ALA A 347 -6.33 21.04 -3.07
N GLN A 348 -5.57 20.09 -2.52
CA GLN A 348 -4.15 20.01 -2.78
C GLN A 348 -3.91 19.51 -4.21
N ARG A 349 -2.75 19.84 -4.77
CA ARG A 349 -2.42 19.51 -6.15
C ARG A 349 -2.30 17.99 -6.35
N HIS A 350 -2.92 17.50 -7.42
CA HIS A 350 -2.90 16.09 -7.83
C HIS A 350 -1.47 15.52 -7.87
N GLU A 351 -0.58 16.16 -8.64
CA GLU A 351 0.82 15.76 -8.81
C GLU A 351 1.57 15.71 -7.48
N TYR A 352 1.39 16.73 -6.64
CA TYR A 352 1.99 16.76 -5.31
C TYR A 352 1.52 15.59 -4.44
N LEU A 353 0.20 15.34 -4.37
CA LEU A 353 -0.36 14.27 -3.56
C LEU A 353 0.14 12.89 -4.03
N GLY A 354 0.10 12.64 -5.35
CA GLY A 354 0.61 11.41 -5.94
C GLY A 354 2.10 11.19 -5.64
N ARG A 355 2.93 12.22 -5.84
CA ARG A 355 4.37 12.17 -5.52
C ARG A 355 4.62 11.90 -4.04
N VAL A 356 3.87 12.56 -3.15
CA VAL A 356 4.00 12.38 -1.69
C VAL A 356 3.64 10.96 -1.27
N MET A 357 2.54 10.41 -1.77
CA MET A 357 2.14 9.03 -1.46
C MET A 357 3.20 8.03 -1.95
N ARG A 358 3.71 8.19 -3.17
CA ARG A 358 4.83 7.37 -3.69
C ARG A 358 6.10 7.51 -2.84
N ALA A 359 6.39 8.70 -2.32
CA ALA A 359 7.55 8.92 -1.46
C ALA A 359 7.43 8.15 -0.13
N TYR A 360 6.23 8.03 0.43
CA TYR A 360 5.97 7.19 1.60
C TYR A 360 6.10 5.69 1.30
N GLN A 361 5.58 5.23 0.16
CA GLN A 361 5.70 3.83 -0.27
C GLN A 361 7.17 3.45 -0.51
N LYS A 362 7.96 4.35 -1.09
CA LYS A 362 9.40 4.15 -1.35
C LYS A 362 10.29 4.41 -0.13
N GLY A 363 9.73 4.89 0.98
CA GLY A 363 10.47 5.26 2.19
C GLY A 363 11.36 6.49 2.06
N THR A 364 11.30 7.23 0.94
CA THR A 364 12.04 8.50 0.76
C THR A 364 11.42 9.66 1.55
N ARG A 365 10.14 9.53 1.93
CA ARG A 365 9.51 10.30 3.00
C ARG A 365 9.13 9.34 4.13
N ARG A 366 9.62 9.58 5.34
CA ARG A 366 9.45 8.64 6.47
C ARG A 366 8.18 8.96 7.28
N SER A 367 7.32 7.97 7.46
CA SER A 367 6.23 7.95 8.45
C SER A 367 5.70 6.53 8.57
N THR A 368 5.79 5.93 9.76
CA THR A 368 5.29 4.56 9.99
C THR A 368 3.80 4.43 9.68
N ALA A 369 3.01 5.43 10.09
CA ALA A 369 1.58 5.47 9.84
C ALA A 369 1.25 5.57 8.35
N MET A 370 1.88 6.50 7.63
CA MET A 370 1.58 6.68 6.19
C MET A 370 2.11 5.53 5.33
N THR A 371 3.27 4.95 5.67
CA THR A 371 3.76 3.75 5.00
C THR A 371 2.79 2.59 5.18
N ALA A 372 2.25 2.36 6.38
CA ALA A 372 1.25 1.32 6.62
C ALA A 372 -0.08 1.60 5.90
N MET A 373 -0.51 2.86 5.85
CA MET A 373 -1.75 3.25 5.17
C MET A 373 -1.69 3.06 3.66
N LEU A 374 -0.52 3.21 3.06
CA LEU A 374 -0.30 3.11 1.61
C LEU A 374 0.24 1.74 1.18
N ASP A 375 0.44 0.82 2.14
CA ASP A 375 0.91 -0.54 1.87
C ASP A 375 -0.12 -1.32 1.04
N GLY A 376 0.37 -2.01 0.01
CA GLY A 376 -0.48 -2.75 -0.92
C GLY A 376 -1.39 -1.89 -1.84
N MET A 377 -1.28 -0.56 -1.80
CA MET A 377 -1.96 0.31 -2.78
C MET A 377 -1.24 0.28 -4.13
N SER A 378 -2.00 0.13 -5.21
CA SER A 378 -1.46 0.18 -6.57
C SER A 378 -1.17 1.61 -7.02
N GLU A 379 -0.41 1.79 -8.10
CA GLU A 379 -0.17 3.12 -8.70
C GLU A 379 -1.48 3.80 -9.13
N ALA A 380 -2.46 3.01 -9.60
CA ALA A 380 -3.78 3.51 -9.95
C ALA A 380 -4.59 3.98 -8.73
N ASP A 381 -4.38 3.35 -7.55
CA ASP A 381 -4.99 3.78 -6.29
C ASP A 381 -4.43 5.11 -5.83
N VAL A 382 -3.10 5.26 -5.88
CA VAL A 382 -2.40 6.48 -5.52
C VAL A 382 -2.88 7.64 -6.40
N ASP A 383 -2.95 7.45 -7.70
CA ASP A 383 -3.44 8.45 -8.66
C ASP A 383 -4.92 8.81 -8.39
N SER A 384 -5.77 7.81 -8.23
CA SER A 384 -7.20 8.02 -7.98
C SER A 384 -7.48 8.72 -6.65
N LEU A 385 -6.73 8.39 -5.58
CA LEU A 385 -6.83 9.06 -4.27
C LEU A 385 -6.31 10.50 -4.34
N ALA A 386 -5.20 10.74 -5.04
CA ALA A 386 -4.71 12.09 -5.28
C ALA A 386 -5.76 12.93 -6.00
N ALA A 387 -6.41 12.35 -7.01
CA ALA A 387 -7.44 13.03 -7.79
C ALA A 387 -8.70 13.26 -6.96
N HIS A 388 -9.07 12.31 -6.10
CA HIS A 388 -10.17 12.46 -5.15
C HIS A 388 -9.97 13.70 -4.28
N TYR A 389 -8.85 13.81 -3.56
CA TYR A 389 -8.61 14.93 -2.65
C TYR A 389 -8.38 16.28 -3.36
N ALA A 390 -7.77 16.27 -4.54
CA ALA A 390 -7.58 17.48 -5.34
C ALA A 390 -8.90 18.16 -5.73
N ARG A 391 -10.00 17.40 -5.79
CA ARG A 391 -11.34 17.92 -6.08
C ARG A 391 -12.14 18.29 -4.83
N GLN A 392 -11.66 17.95 -3.64
CA GLN A 392 -12.40 18.24 -2.42
C GLN A 392 -12.36 19.73 -2.09
N LYS A 393 -13.51 20.29 -1.71
CA LYS A 393 -13.59 21.68 -1.26
C LYS A 393 -12.80 21.85 0.04
N ALA A 394 -11.75 22.67 0.00
CA ALA A 394 -10.95 22.96 1.18
C ALA A 394 -11.65 23.97 2.09
N ARG A 395 -11.51 23.74 3.40
CA ARG A 395 -12.07 24.56 4.47
C ARG A 395 -10.96 25.08 5.37
N SER A 396 -11.04 26.36 5.72
CA SER A 396 -10.20 26.96 6.74
C SER A 396 -10.56 26.37 8.12
N VAL A 397 -9.56 26.31 8.99
CA VAL A 397 -9.74 25.92 10.39
C VAL A 397 -9.24 27.08 11.23
N VAL A 398 -10.13 27.61 12.07
CA VAL A 398 -9.77 28.64 13.04
C VAL A 398 -9.46 27.94 14.35
N TYR A 399 -8.22 28.09 14.83
CA TYR A 399 -7.83 27.63 16.15
C TYR A 399 -8.19 28.71 17.16
N VAL A 400 -9.27 28.50 17.90
CA VAL A 400 -9.66 29.40 18.99
C VAL A 400 -8.83 29.04 20.22
N ALA A 401 -8.01 29.98 20.70
CA ALA A 401 -7.35 29.84 21.99
C ALA A 401 -8.43 29.86 23.09
N LEU A 402 -8.60 28.74 23.79
CA LEU A 402 -9.44 28.73 24.99
C LEU A 402 -8.68 29.48 26.10
N PRO A 403 -9.34 30.38 26.86
CA PRO A 403 -8.70 31.01 28.01
C PRO A 403 -8.23 29.93 29.00
N PRO A 404 -7.08 30.12 29.66
CA PRO A 404 -6.60 29.18 30.67
C PRO A 404 -7.66 29.02 31.77
N LYS A 405 -7.87 27.77 32.21
CA LYS A 405 -8.74 27.45 33.34
C LYS A 405 -8.21 28.02 34.65
#